data_AF-A0A524ENW1-F1
#
_entry.id   AF-A0A524ENW1-F1
#
_cell.length_a   1.000
_cell.length_b   1.000
_cell.length_c   1.000
_cell.angle_alpha   90.00
_cell.angle_beta   90.00
_cell.angle_gamma   90.00
#
_symmetry.space_group_name_H-M   'P 1'
#
loop_
_entity.id
_entity.type
_entity.pdbx_description
1 polymer ?
#
loop_
_entity_poly.entity_id
_entity_poly.type
_entity_poly.pdbx_seq_one_letter_code
_entity_poly.pdbx_strand_id
1 'polypeptide(L)'
;MDEDERELEMIRRKKMAKLMQEEKKQQQQKEREEKAGKERKKILQKFLADDASAYIDSLRESNASVAKQIEDVIIYLIIYRGIRQRFTQLEVRYIERQIKGEEPKIRVQRNGETSDFGAYVREAIKKDSD
;
A
#
# COMPACT_ATOMS: atom_id res chain seq x y z
N MET A 1 -58.94 2.47 20.42
CA MET A 1 -57.63 2.62 19.77
C MET A 1 -57.76 3.71 18.76
N ASP A 2 -57.26 4.87 19.15
CA ASP A 2 -57.43 6.11 18.43
C ASP A 2 -56.56 6.09 17.16
N GLU A 3 -57.00 6.81 16.14
CA GLU A 3 -56.32 6.85 14.84
C GLU A 3 -54.89 7.37 14.96
N ASP A 4 -54.70 8.37 15.83
CA ASP A 4 -53.40 8.94 16.23
C ASP A 4 -52.46 7.89 16.84
N GLU A 5 -52.99 6.95 17.62
CA GLU A 5 -52.20 5.89 18.27
C GLU A 5 -51.66 4.90 17.23
N ARG A 6 -52.45 4.60 16.20
CA ARG A 6 -52.05 3.74 15.07
C ARG A 6 -51.02 4.42 14.16
N GLU A 7 -51.15 5.71 13.91
CA GLU A 7 -50.17 6.48 13.14
C GLU A 7 -48.82 6.57 13.86
N LEU A 8 -48.82 6.87 15.16
CA LEU A 8 -47.61 6.90 15.98
C LEU A 8 -46.91 5.53 16.02
N GLU A 9 -47.68 4.44 16.11
CA GLU A 9 -47.11 3.10 16.09
C GLU A 9 -46.47 2.76 14.73
N MET A 10 -47.12 3.13 13.61
CA MET A 10 -46.54 2.97 12.27
C MET A 10 -45.25 3.78 12.09
N ILE A 11 -45.19 5.02 12.61
CA ILE A 11 -43.99 5.85 12.55
C ILE A 11 -42.87 5.21 13.38
N ARG A 12 -43.16 4.72 14.59
CA ARG A 12 -42.19 4.01 15.44
C ARG A 12 -41.64 2.76 14.76
N ARG A 13 -42.51 1.94 14.15
CA ARG A 13 -42.10 0.74 13.41
C ARG A 13 -41.21 1.08 12.21
N LYS A 14 -41.56 2.11 11.42
CA LYS A 14 -40.73 2.57 10.29
C LYS A 14 -39.37 3.08 10.74
N LYS A 15 -39.32 3.85 11.84
CA LYS A 15 -38.06 4.37 12.40
C LYS A 15 -37.17 3.25 12.95
N MET A 16 -37.76 2.30 13.67
CA MET A 16 -37.07 1.09 14.15
C MET A 16 -36.50 0.26 12.98
N ALA A 17 -37.30 0.03 11.93
CA ALA A 17 -36.84 -0.70 10.76
C ALA A 17 -35.67 0.00 10.05
N LYS A 18 -35.71 1.33 9.95
CA LYS A 18 -34.61 2.13 9.37
C LYS A 18 -33.33 2.02 10.22
N LEU A 19 -33.44 2.16 11.54
CA LEU A 19 -32.31 2.02 12.45
C LEU A 19 -31.69 0.62 12.37
N MET A 20 -32.51 -0.44 12.39
CA MET A 20 -32.03 -1.81 12.25
C MET A 20 -31.33 -2.05 10.89
N GLN A 21 -31.82 -1.45 9.81
CA GLN A 21 -31.16 -1.54 8.50
C GLN A 21 -29.81 -0.82 8.48
N GLU A 22 -29.72 0.36 9.11
CA GLU A 22 -28.48 1.11 9.23
C GLU A 22 -27.45 0.36 10.08
N GLU A 23 -27.85 -0.16 11.24
CA GLU A 23 -27.00 -1.01 12.09
C GLU A 23 -26.53 -2.26 11.35
N LYS A 24 -27.43 -2.95 10.65
CA LYS A 24 -27.08 -4.14 9.87
C LYS A 24 -26.07 -3.82 8.76
N LYS A 25 -26.22 -2.68 8.07
CA LYS A 25 -25.25 -2.23 7.05
C LYS A 25 -23.89 -1.91 7.67
N GLN A 26 -23.86 -1.22 8.79
CA GLN A 26 -22.61 -0.91 9.50
C GLN A 26 -21.91 -2.19 9.97
N GLN A 27 -22.66 -3.14 10.53
CA GLN A 27 -22.12 -4.41 10.99
C GLN A 27 -21.55 -5.23 9.82
N GLN A 28 -22.28 -5.32 8.70
CA GLN A 28 -21.80 -5.99 7.50
C GLN A 28 -20.54 -5.32 6.92
N GLN A 29 -20.47 -3.99 6.97
CA GLN A 29 -19.30 -3.26 6.50
C GLN A 29 -18.07 -3.57 7.36
N LYS A 30 -18.21 -3.53 8.69
CA LYS A 30 -17.13 -3.89 9.63
C LYS A 30 -16.64 -5.32 9.40
N GLU A 31 -17.55 -6.27 9.27
CA GLU A 31 -17.18 -7.67 9.01
C GLU A 31 -16.45 -7.85 7.68
N ARG A 32 -16.82 -7.10 6.65
CA ARG A 32 -16.14 -7.12 5.34
C ARG A 32 -14.73 -6.55 5.46
N GLU A 33 -14.57 -5.42 6.14
CA GLU A 33 -13.27 -4.79 6.37
C GLU A 33 -12.33 -5.68 7.18
N GLU A 34 -12.84 -6.32 8.23
CA GLU A 34 -12.07 -7.27 9.03
C GLU A 34 -11.64 -8.50 8.22
N LYS A 35 -12.54 -9.06 7.41
CA LYS A 35 -12.21 -10.20 6.53
C LYS A 35 -11.16 -9.80 5.50
N ALA A 36 -11.34 -8.66 4.83
CA ALA A 36 -10.40 -8.13 3.87
C ALA A 36 -9.02 -7.89 4.51
N GLY A 37 -8.97 -7.31 5.72
CA GLY A 37 -7.72 -7.10 6.47
C GLY A 37 -7.01 -8.41 6.82
N LYS A 38 -7.76 -9.44 7.24
CA LYS A 38 -7.20 -10.77 7.53
C LYS A 38 -6.64 -11.44 6.27
N GLU A 39 -7.36 -11.37 5.15
CA GLU A 39 -6.90 -11.91 3.86
C GLU A 39 -5.66 -11.17 3.35
N ARG A 40 -5.67 -9.84 3.44
CA ARG A 40 -4.54 -8.97 3.11
C ARG A 40 -3.28 -9.41 3.85
N LYS A 41 -3.37 -9.55 5.18
CA LYS A 41 -2.27 -9.98 6.03
C LYS A 41 -1.75 -11.38 5.64
N LYS A 42 -2.66 -12.32 5.37
CA LYS A 42 -2.30 -13.68 4.93
C LYS A 42 -1.54 -13.68 3.60
N ILE A 43 -1.97 -12.87 2.63
CA ILE A 43 -1.30 -12.75 1.34
C ILE A 43 0.11 -12.19 1.55
N LEU A 44 0.23 -11.07 2.26
CA LEU A 44 1.53 -10.43 2.50
C LEU A 44 2.50 -11.37 3.24
N GLN A 45 2.05 -12.08 4.28
CA GLN A 45 2.87 -13.07 5.00
C GLN A 45 3.35 -14.23 4.10
N LYS A 46 2.58 -14.61 3.09
CA LYS A 46 2.96 -15.70 2.17
C LYS A 46 4.00 -15.24 1.14
N PHE A 47 3.85 -14.01 0.65
CA PHE A 47 4.56 -13.49 -0.52
C PHE A 47 5.68 -12.49 -0.19
N LEU A 48 5.84 -12.07 1.07
CA LEU A 48 7.04 -11.34 1.50
C LEU A 48 8.08 -12.33 2.01
N ALA A 49 9.35 -12.08 1.69
CA ALA A 49 10.46 -12.66 2.43
C ALA A 49 10.60 -11.97 3.81
N ASP A 50 11.30 -12.61 4.75
CA ASP A 50 11.37 -12.14 6.14
C ASP A 50 12.05 -10.75 6.24
N ASP A 51 13.09 -10.53 5.42
CA ASP A 51 13.79 -9.25 5.28
C ASP A 51 12.89 -8.15 4.71
N ALA A 52 12.05 -8.50 3.74
CA ALA A 52 11.07 -7.60 3.13
C ALA A 52 9.98 -7.21 4.13
N SER A 53 9.48 -8.16 4.92
CA SER A 53 8.49 -7.90 5.96
C SER A 53 9.05 -6.96 7.03
N ALA A 54 10.24 -7.26 7.55
CA ALA A 54 10.91 -6.42 8.54
C ALA A 54 11.19 -5.01 8.02
N TYR A 55 11.51 -4.90 6.72
CA TYR A 55 11.70 -3.60 6.08
C TYR A 55 10.40 -2.79 6.00
N ILE A 56 9.28 -3.42 5.60
CA ILE A 56 7.97 -2.75 5.58
C ILE A 56 7.55 -2.33 7.00
N ASP A 57 7.83 -3.15 8.01
CA ASP A 57 7.49 -2.82 9.40
C ASP A 57 8.29 -1.60 9.89
N SER A 58 9.59 -1.53 9.64
CA SER A 58 10.40 -0.33 9.98
C SER A 58 10.01 0.89 9.14
N LEU A 59 9.62 0.69 7.88
CA LEU A 59 9.07 1.77 7.06
C LEU A 59 7.70 2.24 7.57
N ARG A 60 6.89 1.38 8.19
CA ARG A 60 5.61 1.77 8.79
C ARG A 60 5.79 2.71 9.98
N GLU A 61 6.87 2.55 10.75
CA GLU A 61 7.22 3.43 11.86
C GLU A 61 7.62 4.84 11.39
N SER A 62 8.34 4.92 10.27
CA SER A 62 8.83 6.19 9.72
C SER A 62 7.85 6.87 8.75
N ASN A 63 7.17 6.10 7.91
CA ASN A 63 6.18 6.58 6.94
C ASN A 63 5.12 5.50 6.65
N ALA A 64 4.09 5.47 7.50
CA ALA A 64 2.95 4.56 7.37
C ALA A 64 2.20 4.66 6.03
N SER A 65 2.15 5.85 5.41
CA SER A 65 1.45 6.05 4.13
C SER A 65 2.17 5.30 3.00
N VAL A 66 3.48 5.46 2.90
CA VAL A 66 4.30 4.78 1.89
C VAL A 66 4.29 3.27 2.12
N ALA A 67 4.41 2.81 3.38
CA ALA A 67 4.31 1.39 3.71
C ALA A 67 2.98 0.77 3.23
N LYS A 68 1.86 1.46 3.44
CA LYS A 68 0.54 1.03 2.96
C LYS A 68 0.47 0.97 1.43
N GLN A 69 1.00 1.98 0.74
CA GLN A 69 1.04 2.01 -0.73
C GLN A 69 1.88 0.87 -1.31
N ILE A 70 3.01 0.54 -0.68
CA ILE A 70 3.84 -0.61 -1.07
C ILE A 70 3.04 -1.91 -0.96
N GLU A 71 2.40 -2.14 0.19
CA GLU A 71 1.57 -3.33 0.37
C GLU A 71 0.42 -3.41 -0.66
N ASP A 72 -0.23 -2.28 -0.97
CA ASP A 72 -1.28 -2.19 -2.00
C ASP A 72 -0.74 -2.60 -3.38
N VAL A 73 0.43 -2.09 -3.75
CA VAL A 73 1.11 -2.45 -5.01
C VAL A 73 1.46 -3.93 -5.04
N ILE A 74 2.04 -4.48 -3.97
CA ILE A 74 2.41 -5.90 -3.90
C ILE A 74 1.19 -6.79 -4.07
N ILE A 75 0.09 -6.48 -3.39
CA ILE A 75 -1.15 -7.24 -3.51
C ILE A 75 -1.71 -7.13 -4.93
N TYR A 76 -1.68 -5.94 -5.51
CA TYR A 76 -2.11 -5.74 -6.89
C TYR A 76 -1.30 -6.61 -7.87
N LEU A 77 0.02 -6.65 -7.69
CA LEU A 77 0.93 -7.48 -8.48
C LEU A 77 0.62 -8.98 -8.34
N ILE A 78 0.27 -9.44 -7.15
CA ILE A 78 -0.10 -10.84 -6.90
C ILE A 78 -1.45 -11.18 -7.55
N ILE A 79 -2.47 -10.35 -7.33
CA ILE A 79 -3.85 -10.63 -7.77
C ILE A 79 -4.02 -10.43 -9.27
N TYR A 80 -3.54 -9.31 -9.81
CA TYR A 80 -3.84 -8.89 -11.19
C TYR A 80 -2.71 -9.15 -12.17
N ARG A 81 -1.46 -9.25 -11.70
CA ARG A 81 -0.30 -9.59 -12.55
C ARG A 81 0.17 -11.03 -12.41
N GLY A 82 -0.43 -11.80 -11.49
CA GLY A 82 -0.16 -13.22 -11.33
C GLY A 82 1.23 -13.54 -10.80
N ILE A 83 1.90 -12.59 -10.12
CA ILE A 83 3.21 -12.84 -9.51
C ILE A 83 3.06 -13.90 -8.41
N ARG A 84 3.84 -14.98 -8.52
CA ARG A 84 3.84 -16.11 -7.58
C ARG A 84 5.10 -16.22 -6.73
N GLN A 85 6.14 -15.45 -7.04
CA GLN A 85 7.39 -15.46 -6.29
C GLN A 85 7.28 -14.60 -5.03
N ARG A 86 8.16 -14.85 -4.05
CA ARG A 86 8.29 -13.98 -2.88
C ARG A 86 9.04 -12.71 -3.26
N PHE A 87 8.59 -11.58 -2.71
CA PHE A 87 9.24 -10.29 -2.81
C PHE A 87 10.35 -10.20 -1.75
N THR A 88 11.55 -9.90 -2.23
CA THR A 88 12.76 -9.60 -1.44
C THR A 88 12.76 -8.16 -0.96
N GLN A 89 13.63 -7.83 0.01
CA GLN A 89 13.80 -6.43 0.45
C GLN A 89 14.19 -5.50 -0.71
N LEU A 90 15.00 -5.97 -1.66
CA LEU A 90 15.44 -5.16 -2.79
C LEU A 90 14.26 -4.74 -3.69
N GLU A 91 13.35 -5.67 -3.97
CA GLU A 91 12.15 -5.40 -4.77
C GLU A 91 11.20 -4.45 -4.03
N VAL A 92 11.03 -4.61 -2.71
CA VAL A 92 10.24 -3.68 -1.90
C VAL A 92 10.83 -2.27 -1.94
N ARG A 93 12.16 -2.13 -1.79
CA ARG A 93 12.85 -0.85 -1.92
C ARG A 93 12.71 -0.25 -3.32
N TYR A 94 12.71 -1.09 -4.34
CA TYR A 94 12.46 -0.61 -5.70
C TYR A 94 11.06 0.00 -5.82
N ILE A 95 10.03 -0.67 -5.30
CA ILE A 95 8.65 -0.16 -5.28
C ILE A 95 8.57 1.15 -4.49
N GLU A 96 9.19 1.22 -3.31
CA GLU A 96 9.27 2.43 -2.50
C GLU A 96 9.84 3.62 -3.29
N ARG A 97 10.94 3.41 -4.00
CA ARG A 97 11.58 4.45 -4.83
C ARG A 97 10.65 4.93 -5.94
N GLN A 98 9.93 4.02 -6.59
CA GLN A 98 8.94 4.39 -7.61
C GLN A 98 7.81 5.22 -7.02
N ILE A 99 7.31 4.85 -5.83
CA ILE A 99 6.26 5.60 -5.12
C ILE A 99 6.75 7.01 -4.75
N LYS A 100 8.00 7.15 -4.30
CA LYS A 100 8.59 8.44 -3.92
C LYS A 100 9.05 9.29 -5.11
N GLY A 101 9.08 8.74 -6.32
CA GLY A 101 9.64 9.42 -7.49
C GLY A 101 11.17 9.56 -7.44
N GLU A 102 11.87 8.65 -6.76
CA GLU A 102 13.34 8.67 -6.69
C GLU A 102 13.96 8.14 -7.98
N GLU A 103 14.63 9.03 -8.74
CA GLU A 103 15.29 8.68 -9.98
C GLU A 103 16.45 7.68 -9.79
N PRO A 104 16.74 6.83 -10.81
CA PRO A 104 17.91 5.97 -10.81
C PRO A 104 19.21 6.80 -10.81
N LYS A 105 20.13 6.47 -9.90
CA LYS A 105 21.48 7.06 -9.88
C LYS A 105 22.41 6.21 -10.74
N ILE A 106 22.98 6.80 -11.78
CA ILE A 106 23.96 6.15 -12.65
C ILE A 106 25.36 6.35 -12.04
N ARG A 107 26.05 5.25 -11.77
CA ARG A 107 27.43 5.25 -11.26
C ARG A 107 28.37 4.70 -12.32
N VAL A 108 29.55 5.30 -12.44
CA VAL A 108 30.62 4.88 -13.34
C VAL A 108 31.74 4.30 -12.51
N GLN A 109 32.18 3.09 -12.84
CA GLN A 109 33.34 2.46 -12.23
C GLN A 109 34.51 2.48 -13.21
N ARG A 110 35.61 3.15 -12.85
CA ARG A 110 36.81 3.23 -13.68
C ARG A 110 38.05 3.20 -12.78
N ASN A 111 39.03 2.37 -13.13
CA ASN A 111 40.29 2.24 -12.40
C ASN A 111 40.14 1.99 -10.88
N GLY A 112 39.10 1.27 -10.47
CA GLY A 112 38.82 1.00 -9.06
C GLY A 112 38.05 2.10 -8.32
N GLU A 113 37.87 3.28 -8.92
CA GLU A 113 37.09 4.37 -8.35
C GLU A 113 35.64 4.36 -8.87
N THR A 114 34.69 4.70 -7.99
CA THR A 114 33.27 4.82 -8.32
C THR A 114 32.85 6.28 -8.25
N SER A 115 32.43 6.82 -9.39
CA SER A 115 32.02 8.21 -9.53
C SER A 115 30.57 8.33 -9.98
N ASP A 116 29.93 9.44 -9.66
CA ASP A 116 28.62 9.80 -10.22
C ASP A 116 28.75 10.10 -11.72
N PHE A 117 27.83 9.57 -12.55
CA PHE A 117 27.88 9.78 -13.99
C PHE A 117 27.78 11.26 -14.39
N GLY A 118 26.98 12.05 -13.67
CA GLY A 118 26.89 13.49 -13.94
C GLY A 118 28.21 14.21 -13.68
N ALA A 119 28.96 13.81 -12.65
CA ALA A 119 30.31 14.32 -12.43
C ALA A 119 31.26 13.91 -13.56
N TYR A 120 31.18 12.66 -14.02
CA TYR A 120 31.99 12.13 -15.11
C TYR A 120 31.75 12.88 -16.43
N VAL A 121 30.49 13.15 -16.79
CA VAL A 121 30.14 13.91 -18.01
C VAL A 121 30.68 15.34 -17.94
N ARG A 122 30.54 16.01 -16.78
CA ARG A 122 31.07 17.37 -16.58
C ARG A 122 32.59 17.42 -16.73
N GLU A 123 33.31 16.41 -16.27
CA GLU A 123 34.76 16.32 -16.45
C GLU A 123 35.15 16.14 -17.92
N ALA A 124 34.41 15.30 -18.66
CA ALA A 124 34.65 15.08 -20.08
C ALA A 124 34.43 16.37 -20.92
N ILE A 125 33.33 17.10 -20.68
CA ILE A 125 33.04 18.36 -21.39
C ILE A 125 34.15 19.41 -21.17
N LYS A 126 34.69 19.49 -19.95
CA LYS A 126 35.79 20.41 -19.65
C LYS A 126 37.06 20.09 -20.46
N LYS A 127 37.42 18.81 -20.57
CA LYS A 127 38.62 18.37 -21.31
C LYS A 127 38.50 18.55 -22.83
N ASP A 128 37.30 18.49 -23.40
CA ASP A 128 37.06 18.76 -24.82
C ASP A 128 37.04 20.27 -25.16
N SER A 129 36.93 21.13 -24.16
CA SER A 129 36.87 22.60 -24.32
C SER A 129 38.24 23.30 -24.16
N ASP A 130 39.28 22.56 -23.77
CA ASP A 130 40.69 22.99 -23.69
C ASP A 130 41.47 22.50 -24.93
#